data_AF-A0A0L7LNE6-F1
#
_entry.id   AF-A0A0L7LNE6-F1
#
_cell.length_a   1.000
_cell.length_b   1.000
_cell.length_c   1.000
_cell.angle_alpha   90.00
_cell.angle_beta   90.00
_cell.angle_gamma   90.00
#
_symmetry.space_group_name_H-M   'P 1'
#
loop_
_entity.id
_entity.type
_entity.pdbx_description
1 polymer ?
#
loop_
_entity_poly.entity_id
_entity_poly.type
_entity_poly.pdbx_seq_one_letter_code
_entity_poly.pdbx_strand_id
1 'polypeptide(L)'
;MNHCLLAALGVSHPALEVIRAAAKGKGLACKLTGAGGGGYAMVLIPPSTPRSIIDSLSSQLLENGFRVKETRLGGTGVAVEM
;
A
#
# COMPACT_ATOMS: atom_id res chain seq x y z
N MET A 1 -1.18 13.05 3.67
CA MET A 1 -2.15 14.07 3.22
C MET A 1 -3.23 13.50 2.31
N ASN A 2 -2.94 13.05 1.09
CA ASN A 2 -3.97 12.61 0.12
C ASN A 2 -4.95 11.55 0.67
N HIS A 3 -4.47 10.50 1.34
CA HIS A 3 -5.38 9.50 1.92
C HIS A 3 -6.39 10.09 2.92
N CYS A 4 -6.00 11.07 3.73
CA CYS A 4 -6.90 11.72 4.69
C CYS A 4 -7.99 12.54 3.97
N LEU A 5 -7.66 13.15 2.83
CA LEU A 5 -8.65 13.84 1.99
C LEU A 5 -9.64 12.83 1.41
N LEU A 6 -9.17 11.68 0.92
CA LEU A 6 -10.03 10.59 0.43
C LEU A 6 -10.92 10.03 1.55
N ALA A 7 -10.40 9.90 2.77
CA ALA A 7 -11.20 9.52 3.92
C ALA A 7 -12.27 10.56 4.26
N ALA A 8 -11.94 11.86 4.19
CA ALA A 8 -12.89 12.95 4.39
C ALA A 8 -13.99 12.99 3.30
N LEU A 9 -13.69 12.52 2.09
CA LEU A 9 -14.68 12.31 1.03
C LEU A 9 -15.57 11.07 1.25
N GLY A 10 -15.38 10.33 2.34
CA GLY A 10 -16.21 9.17 2.69
C GLY A 10 -15.86 7.88 1.95
N VAL A 11 -14.74 7.83 1.23
CA VAL A 11 -14.35 6.65 0.43
C VAL A 11 -13.31 5.76 1.11
N SER A 12 -12.94 6.01 2.37
CA SER A 12 -12.10 5.06 3.12
C SER A 12 -12.89 3.82 3.56
N HIS A 13 -12.21 2.86 4.19
CA HIS A 13 -12.77 1.62 4.68
C HIS A 13 -11.94 1.09 5.86
N PRO A 14 -12.52 0.42 6.87
CA PRO A 14 -11.77 -0.10 8.02
C PRO A 14 -10.53 -0.93 7.61
N ALA A 15 -10.67 -1.80 6.60
CA ALA A 15 -9.56 -2.56 6.04
C ALA A 15 -8.41 -1.68 5.51
N LEU A 16 -8.72 -0.57 4.85
CA LEU A 16 -7.71 0.38 4.35
C LEU A 16 -7.01 1.12 5.50
N GLU A 17 -7.74 1.44 6.57
CA GLU A 17 -7.16 2.06 7.76
C GLU A 17 -6.22 1.11 8.50
N VAL A 18 -6.53 -0.20 8.56
CA VAL A 18 -5.62 -1.22 9.11
C VAL A 18 -4.31 -1.27 8.32
N ILE A 19 -4.39 -1.34 6.98
CA ILE A 19 -3.19 -1.35 6.12
C ILE A 19 -2.37 -0.07 6.32
N ARG A 20 -3.04 1.10 6.36
CA ARG A 20 -2.38 2.38 6.57
C ARG A 20 -1.72 2.47 7.95
N ALA A 21 -2.37 1.99 9.00
CA ALA A 21 -1.82 1.99 10.34
C ALA A 21 -0.58 1.09 10.44
N ALA A 22 -0.63 -0.11 9.84
CA ALA A 22 0.51 -1.02 9.76
C ALA A 22 1.70 -0.37 9.04
N ALA A 23 1.48 0.21 7.86
CA ALA A 23 2.53 0.91 7.11
C ALA A 23 3.09 2.12 7.88
N LYS A 24 2.22 2.93 8.50
CA LYS A 24 2.63 4.08 9.32
C LYS A 24 3.47 3.66 10.52
N GLY A 25 3.14 2.54 11.17
CA GLY A 25 3.93 1.97 12.27
C GLY A 25 5.35 1.56 11.87
N LYS A 26 5.60 1.38 10.57
CA LYS A 26 6.91 1.11 9.97
C LYS A 26 7.57 2.35 9.34
N GLY A 27 6.97 3.53 9.53
CA GLY A 27 7.45 4.78 8.94
C GLY A 27 7.19 4.91 7.43
N LEU A 28 6.31 4.08 6.85
CA LEU A 28 6.03 4.08 5.42
C LEU A 28 4.72 4.83 5.12
N ALA A 29 4.75 5.63 4.04
CA ALA A 29 3.58 6.34 3.56
C ALA A 29 2.63 5.38 2.82
N CYS A 30 1.33 5.47 3.10
CA CYS A 30 0.32 4.60 2.52
C CYS A 30 -0.93 5.41 2.13
N LYS A 31 -1.55 5.02 1.01
CA LYS A 31 -2.87 5.50 0.60
C LYS A 31 -3.66 4.40 -0.11
N LEU A 32 -4.98 4.48 -0.04
CA LEU A 32 -5.88 3.72 -0.93
C LEU A 32 -5.62 4.07 -2.40
N THR A 33 -5.94 3.15 -3.31
CA THR A 33 -5.88 3.37 -4.77
C THR A 33 -7.18 2.90 -5.44
N GLY A 34 -7.62 3.61 -6.48
CA GLY A 34 -8.93 3.40 -7.11
C GLY A 34 -10.08 4.07 -6.35
N ALA A 35 -11.25 3.46 -6.40
CA ALA A 35 -12.50 4.04 -5.87
C ALA A 35 -12.52 4.18 -4.34
N GLY A 36 -11.79 3.33 -3.60
CA GLY A 36 -11.91 3.23 -2.15
C GLY A 36 -12.96 2.19 -1.74
N GLY A 37 -13.52 2.31 -0.53
CA GLY A 37 -14.51 1.36 0.01
C GLY A 37 -13.94 -0.04 0.29
N GLY A 38 -12.62 -0.19 0.33
CA GLY A 38 -11.91 -1.46 0.38
C GLY A 38 -10.90 -1.55 -0.76
N GLY A 39 -10.82 -2.69 -1.43
CA GLY A 39 -9.95 -2.88 -2.58
C GLY A 39 -8.47 -2.88 -2.20
N TYR A 40 -7.69 -1.99 -2.82
CA TYR A 40 -6.23 -1.97 -2.69
C TYR A 40 -5.72 -0.68 -2.03
N ALA A 41 -4.61 -0.82 -1.31
CA ALA A 41 -3.78 0.28 -0.86
C ALA A 41 -2.37 0.14 -1.45
N MET A 42 -1.72 1.29 -1.68
CA MET A 42 -0.32 1.37 -2.08
C MET A 42 0.49 1.89 -0.89
N VAL A 43 1.57 1.17 -0.59
CA VAL A 43 2.61 1.59 0.36
C VAL A 43 3.84 1.99 -0.43
N LEU A 44 4.32 3.22 -0.22
CA LEU A 44 5.55 3.69 -0.86
C LEU A 44 6.75 3.20 -0.06
N ILE A 45 7.69 2.55 -0.75
CA ILE A 45 8.95 2.05 -0.18
C ILE A 45 10.09 2.94 -0.69
N PRO A 46 10.66 3.83 0.14
CA PRO A 46 11.88 4.56 -0.20
C PRO A 46 13.06 3.62 -0.52
N PRO A 47 13.99 4.01 -1.42
CA PRO A 47 15.15 3.19 -1.76
C PRO A 47 16.04 2.82 -0.56
N SER A 48 16.05 3.65 0.48
CA SER A 48 16.83 3.44 1.71
C SER A 48 16.12 2.58 2.76
N THR A 49 14.91 2.06 2.48
CA THR A 49 14.16 1.25 3.44
C THR A 49 14.84 -0.10 3.64
N PRO A 50 15.17 -0.50 4.88
CA PRO A 50 15.74 -1.81 5.16
C PRO A 50 14.80 -2.94 4.74
N ARG A 51 15.35 -4.02 4.17
CA ARG A 51 14.55 -5.16 3.71
C ARG A 51 13.71 -5.78 4.82
N SER A 52 14.25 -5.83 6.05
CA SER A 52 13.55 -6.32 7.23
C SER A 52 12.25 -5.56 7.54
N ILE A 53 12.19 -4.26 7.24
CA ILE A 53 10.96 -3.46 7.40
C ILE A 53 9.90 -3.86 6.38
N ILE A 54 10.31 -4.10 5.13
CA ILE A 54 9.43 -4.53 4.03
C ILE A 54 8.86 -5.92 4.32
N ASP A 55 9.72 -6.85 4.72
CA ASP A 55 9.32 -8.22 5.03
C ASP A 55 8.42 -8.26 6.26
N SER A 56 8.77 -7.51 7.32
CA SER A 56 7.95 -7.41 8.53
C SER A 56 6.57 -6.81 8.25
N LEU A 57 6.47 -5.76 7.41
CA LEU A 57 5.18 -5.22 7.00
C LEU A 57 4.38 -6.25 6.18
N SER A 58 5.03 -6.93 5.25
CA SER A 58 4.39 -7.92 4.38
C SER A 58 3.82 -9.08 5.19
N SER A 59 4.59 -9.65 6.12
CA SER A 59 4.13 -10.70 7.04
C SER A 59 2.95 -10.22 7.88
N GLN A 60 3.06 -9.04 8.50
CA GLN A 60 1.96 -8.47 9.29
C GLN A 60 0.68 -8.33 8.46
N LEU A 61 0.76 -7.86 7.21
CA LEU A 61 -0.42 -7.70 6.36
C LEU A 61 -1.00 -9.06 5.92
N LEU A 62 -0.17 -10.04 5.62
CA LEU A 62 -0.60 -11.41 5.29
C LEU A 62 -1.30 -12.08 6.47
N GLU A 63 -0.77 -11.93 7.69
CA GLU A 63 -1.37 -12.45 8.93
C GLU A 63 -2.74 -11.82 9.22
N ASN A 64 -2.93 -10.55 8.84
CA ASN A 64 -4.23 -9.87 8.90
C ASN A 64 -5.19 -10.27 7.76
N GLY A 65 -4.82 -11.25 6.93
CA GLY A 65 -5.67 -11.79 5.85
C GLY A 65 -5.66 -10.96 4.56
N PHE A 66 -4.74 -9.99 4.42
CA PHE A 66 -4.59 -9.24 3.17
C PHE A 66 -3.72 -9.97 2.15
N ARG A 67 -3.86 -9.60 0.88
CA ARG A 67 -2.91 -9.99 -0.16
C ARG A 67 -1.85 -8.89 -0.34
N VAL A 68 -0.59 -9.30 -0.41
CA VAL A 68 0.54 -8.38 -0.57
C VAL A 68 1.29 -8.71 -1.86
N LYS A 69 1.59 -7.68 -2.65
CA LYS A 69 2.45 -7.79 -3.82
C LYS A 69 3.43 -6.61 -3.81
N GLU A 70 4.71 -6.92 -3.66
CA GLU A 70 5.78 -5.95 -3.91
C GLU A 70 5.92 -5.75 -5.43
N THR A 71 5.97 -4.49 -5.86
CA THR A 71 6.07 -4.13 -7.27
C THR A 71 6.73 -2.77 -7.45
N ARG A 72 7.13 -2.46 -8.69
CA ARG A 72 7.63 -1.15 -9.10
C ARG A 72 6.56 -0.46 -9.95
N LEU A 73 6.31 0.81 -9.68
CA LEU A 73 5.40 1.63 -10.49
C LEU A 73 6.18 2.36 -11.58
N GLY A 74 5.50 2.69 -12.68
CA GLY A 74 6.12 3.33 -13.84
C GLY A 74 6.91 2.36 -14.73
N GLY A 75 6.49 1.10 -14.79
CA GLY A 75 7.04 0.12 -15.74
C GLY A 75 6.73 0.46 -17.20
N THR A 76 7.36 -0.28 -18.11
CA THR A 76 7.15 -0.16 -19.55
C THR A 76 5.69 -0.40 -19.92
N GLY A 77 5.21 0.31 -20.94
CA GLY A 77 3.91 0.05 -21.56
C GLY A 77 3.94 -1.21 -22.42
N VAL A 78 3.11 -1.23 -23.48
CA VAL A 78 3.10 -2.35 -24.44
C VAL A 78 4.49 -2.50 -25.08
N ALA A 79 5.00 -3.74 -25.07
CA ALA A 79 6.24 -4.13 -25.73
C ALA A 79 6.01 -5.43 -26.51
N VAL A 80 6.73 -5.60 -27.62
CA VAL A 80 6.78 -6.86 -28.36
C VAL A 80 8.09 -7.53 -27.99
N GLU A 81 8.01 -8.70 -27.36
CA GLU A 81 9.19 -9.53 -27.09
C GLU A 81 9.57 -10.28 -28.37
N MET A 82 10.81 -10.11 -28.83
CA MET A 82 11.38 -10.82 -29.98
C MET A 82 12.15 -12.06 -29.52
#